data_AF-A0A817RM48-F1
#
_entry.id   AF-A0A817RM48-F1
#
_cell.length_a   1.000
_cell.length_b   1.000
_cell.length_c   1.000
_cell.angle_alpha   90.00
_cell.angle_beta   90.00
_cell.angle_gamma   90.00
#
_symmetry.space_group_name_H-M   'P 1'
#
loop_
_entity.id
_entity.type
_entity.pdbx_description
1 polymer ?
#
loop_
_entity_poly.entity_id
_entity_poly.type
_entity_poly.pdbx_seq_one_letter_code
_entity_poly.pdbx_strand_id
1 'polypeptide(L)'
;MMNIIILLLVVGYHIHDVDGYGVRGQTTWQIILCKFSDSPTPQYTPAAIKEKFLNRGTGGIADYWHDISNGLINFGSSSVNGWYTISETKEQQQNELLQRSHFLLNVY
;
A
#
# COMPACT_ATOMS: atom_id res chain seq x y z
N MET A 1 -15.71 29.80 51.23
CA MET A 1 -15.39 30.42 49.92
C MET A 1 -14.20 29.70 49.33
N MET A 2 -14.36 29.18 48.11
CA MET A 2 -13.32 28.94 47.09
C MET A 2 -12.22 27.90 47.38
N ASN A 3 -12.36 26.67 46.84
CA ASN A 3 -11.29 25.84 46.25
C ASN A 3 -11.82 24.49 45.74
N ILE A 4 -12.67 24.50 44.70
CA ILE A 4 -13.30 23.30 44.13
C ILE A 4 -13.07 23.12 42.62
N ILE A 5 -12.06 23.80 42.04
CA ILE A 5 -11.89 23.88 40.57
C ILE A 5 -10.75 23.01 40.01
N ILE A 6 -9.89 22.39 40.82
CA ILE A 6 -8.69 21.67 40.29
C ILE A 6 -8.92 20.16 40.04
N LEU A 7 -10.03 19.56 40.46
CA LEU A 7 -10.18 18.09 40.43
C LEU A 7 -11.04 17.50 39.30
N LEU A 8 -11.50 18.28 38.32
CA LEU A 8 -12.42 17.78 37.27
C LEU A 8 -12.04 18.16 35.84
N LEU A 9 -10.75 18.08 35.51
CA LEU A 9 -10.28 18.00 34.10
C LEU A 9 -9.22 16.89 33.91
N VAL A 10 -9.25 15.86 34.76
CA VAL A 10 -8.58 14.57 34.54
C VAL A 10 -9.64 13.48 34.58
N VAL A 11 -10.80 13.73 33.97
CA VAL A 11 -11.72 12.64 33.61
C VAL A 11 -11.16 12.05 32.34
N GLY A 12 -10.46 10.95 32.56
CA GLY A 12 -9.78 10.10 31.59
C GLY A 12 -10.13 10.33 30.13
N TYR A 13 -9.10 10.68 29.38
CA TYR A 13 -8.74 9.90 28.20
C TYR A 13 -8.63 8.41 28.61
N HIS A 14 -9.75 7.76 28.94
CA HIS A 14 -9.89 6.35 28.62
C HIS A 14 -10.19 6.34 27.13
N ILE A 15 -9.11 6.52 26.35
CA ILE A 15 -9.06 5.85 25.08
C ILE A 15 -9.17 4.39 25.49
N HIS A 16 -10.36 3.82 25.33
CA HIS A 16 -10.44 2.38 25.19
C HIS A 16 -9.49 2.09 24.04
N ASP A 17 -8.37 1.43 24.35
CA ASP A 17 -7.58 0.78 23.33
C ASP A 17 -8.56 -0.13 22.60
N VAL A 18 -9.07 0.35 21.46
CA VAL A 18 -9.58 -0.54 20.44
C VAL A 18 -8.34 -1.29 20.04
N ASP A 19 -8.23 -2.55 20.45
CA ASP A 19 -7.23 -3.51 20.00
C ASP A 19 -7.42 -3.79 18.50
N GLY A 20 -7.37 -2.75 17.67
CA GLY A 20 -6.83 -2.88 16.33
C GLY A 20 -5.33 -2.86 16.52
N TYR A 21 -4.65 -3.95 16.17
CA TYR A 21 -3.19 -3.97 16.09
C TYR A 21 -2.75 -2.77 15.24
N GLY A 22 -2.37 -1.67 15.89
CA GLY A 22 -1.81 -0.53 15.20
C GLY A 22 -0.61 -1.08 14.43
N VAL A 23 -0.62 -0.96 13.10
CA VAL A 23 0.51 -1.41 12.29
C VAL A 23 1.69 -0.54 12.70
N ARG A 24 2.52 -1.07 13.59
CA ARG A 24 3.71 -0.42 14.13
C ARG A 24 4.91 -1.21 13.63
N GLY A 25 5.75 -0.59 12.81
CA GLY A 25 7.02 -1.17 12.39
C GLY A 25 7.12 -1.46 10.89
N GLN A 26 7.89 -2.50 10.53
CA GLN A 26 8.16 -2.82 9.14
C GLN A 26 6.92 -3.41 8.44
N THR A 27 6.32 -2.63 7.56
CA THR A 27 5.28 -3.07 6.64
C THR A 27 5.96 -3.58 5.38
N THR A 28 6.12 -4.89 5.25
CA THR A 28 6.83 -5.49 4.12
C THR A 28 5.90 -5.62 2.92
N TRP A 29 6.24 -4.96 1.82
CA TRP A 29 5.55 -5.09 0.53
C TRP A 29 6.41 -5.84 -0.47
N GLN A 30 5.75 -6.68 -1.26
CA GLN A 30 6.32 -7.38 -2.40
C GLN A 30 5.71 -6.81 -3.67
N ILE A 31 6.49 -6.07 -4.44
CA ILE A 31 6.08 -5.57 -5.74
C ILE A 31 6.58 -6.56 -6.79
N ILE A 32 5.65 -7.13 -7.57
CA ILE A 32 5.98 -8.04 -8.67
C ILE A 32 5.74 -7.28 -9.96
N LEU A 33 6.76 -7.17 -10.79
CA LEU A 33 6.65 -6.52 -12.09
C LEU A 33 6.28 -7.57 -13.15
N CYS A 34 5.20 -7.32 -13.88
CA CYS A 34 4.72 -8.24 -14.90
C CYS A 34 4.55 -7.52 -16.23
N LYS A 35 4.90 -8.19 -17.33
CA LYS A 35 4.63 -7.74 -18.70
C LYS A 35 3.84 -8.81 -19.46
N PHE A 36 3.02 -8.40 -20.42
CA PHE A 36 2.37 -9.34 -21.33
C PHE A 36 3.38 -9.89 -22.35
N SER A 37 3.02 -10.99 -23.00
CA SER A 37 3.90 -11.64 -23.98
C SER A 37 4.21 -10.76 -25.19
N ASP A 38 3.25 -9.93 -25.59
CA ASP A 38 3.33 -8.96 -26.69
C ASP A 38 3.79 -7.56 -26.27
N SER A 39 4.08 -7.35 -24.97
CA SER A 39 4.52 -6.04 -24.48
C SER A 39 5.97 -5.74 -24.88
N PRO A 40 6.28 -4.47 -25.21
CA PRO A 40 7.65 -4.05 -25.50
C PRO A 40 8.55 -4.21 -24.27
N THR A 41 9.86 -4.15 -24.49
CA THR A 41 10.85 -4.19 -23.41
C THR A 41 10.54 -3.10 -22.37
N PRO A 42 10.47 -3.45 -21.06
CA PRO A 42 10.20 -2.48 -20.03
C PRO A 42 11.25 -1.37 -19.97
N GLN A 43 10.79 -0.12 -19.84
CA GLN A 43 11.66 1.06 -19.80
C GLN A 43 12.34 1.27 -18.43
N TYR A 44 11.76 0.70 -17.36
CA TYR A 44 12.25 0.88 -15.99
C TYR A 44 12.81 -0.43 -15.43
N THR A 45 13.95 -0.33 -14.76
CA THR A 45 14.53 -1.45 -14.01
C THR A 45 13.79 -1.64 -12.69
N PRO A 46 13.76 -2.86 -12.13
CA PRO A 46 13.21 -3.10 -10.79
C PRO A 46 13.83 -2.20 -9.70
N ALA A 47 15.11 -1.88 -9.83
CA ALA A 47 15.80 -0.96 -8.92
C ALA A 47 15.25 0.48 -9.02
N ALA A 48 15.03 0.99 -10.23
CA ALA A 48 14.42 2.31 -10.43
C ALA A 48 12.99 2.39 -9.87
N ILE A 49 12.23 1.29 -9.96
CA ILE A 49 10.90 1.19 -9.33
C ILE A 49 11.03 1.16 -7.81
N LYS A 50 11.97 0.38 -7.25
CA LYS A 50 12.21 0.33 -5.80
C LYS A 50 12.53 1.71 -5.24
N GLU A 51 13.40 2.45 -5.92
CA GLU A 51 13.77 3.81 -5.53
C GLU A 51 12.55 4.74 -5.47
N LYS A 52 11.68 4.71 -6.48
CA LYS A 52 10.50 5.59 -6.53
C LYS A 52 9.39 5.21 -5.56
N PHE A 53 9.19 3.91 -5.29
CA PHE A 53 8.03 3.41 -4.56
C PHE A 53 8.32 3.10 -3.09
N LEU A 54 9.52 2.58 -2.78
CA LEU A 54 9.83 2.00 -1.49
C LEU A 54 10.91 2.76 -0.70
N ASN A 55 11.70 3.62 -1.34
CA ASN A 55 12.70 4.43 -0.65
C ASN A 55 12.13 5.78 -0.21
N ARG A 56 12.43 6.14 1.04
CA ARG A 56 12.15 7.46 1.64
C ARG A 56 13.05 8.55 1.03
N GLY A 57 12.60 9.80 1.11
CA GLY A 57 13.35 10.98 0.64
C GLY A 57 13.21 11.29 -0.84
N THR A 58 12.23 10.67 -1.52
CA THR A 58 11.98 10.83 -2.96
C THR A 58 10.70 11.62 -3.27
N GLY A 59 9.91 11.96 -2.23
CA GLY A 59 8.55 12.48 -2.36
C GLY A 59 7.54 11.42 -2.83
N GLY A 60 7.91 10.14 -2.75
CA GLY A 60 7.14 9.02 -3.28
C GLY A 60 6.18 8.38 -2.27
N ILE A 61 5.72 7.18 -2.61
CA ILE A 61 4.76 6.39 -1.80
C ILE A 61 5.31 6.08 -0.40
N ALA A 62 6.61 5.79 -0.30
CA ALA A 62 7.28 5.59 0.98
C ALA A 62 7.21 6.82 1.89
N ASP A 63 7.32 8.02 1.30
CA ASP A 63 7.22 9.25 2.07
C ASP A 63 5.78 9.51 2.51
N TYR A 64 4.84 9.41 1.58
CA TYR A 64 3.41 9.55 1.86
C TYR A 64 2.97 8.68 3.05
N TRP A 65 3.21 7.36 3.00
CA TRP A 65 2.75 6.45 4.04
C TRP A 65 3.38 6.69 5.39
N HIS A 66 4.66 7.04 5.41
CA HIS A 66 5.31 7.38 6.66
C HIS A 66 4.76 8.68 7.24
N ASP A 67 4.47 9.69 6.42
CA ASP A 67 3.96 10.97 6.91
C ASP A 67 2.53 10.83 7.46
N ILE A 68 1.62 10.18 6.73
CA ILE A 68 0.23 10.01 7.19
C ILE A 68 0.09 9.02 8.36
N SER A 69 1.08 8.15 8.56
CA SER A 69 1.11 7.22 9.68
C SER A 69 1.88 7.74 10.88
N ASN A 70 2.34 9.01 10.88
CA ASN A 70 3.22 9.57 11.92
C ASN A 70 4.46 8.71 12.18
N GLY A 71 5.05 8.18 11.11
CA GLY A 71 6.26 7.35 11.12
C GLY A 71 6.06 5.89 11.47
N LEU A 72 4.81 5.42 11.63
CA LEU A 72 4.52 4.04 12.02
C LEU A 72 4.71 3.02 10.89
N ILE A 73 4.47 3.42 9.64
CA ILE A 73 4.68 2.58 8.45
C ILE A 73 6.06 2.82 7.85
N ASN A 74 6.80 1.74 7.64
CA ASN A 74 8.09 1.74 6.96
C ASN A 74 8.22 0.53 6.01
N PHE A 75 8.80 0.75 4.83
CA PHE A 75 8.99 -0.25 3.77
C PHE A 75 10.42 -0.82 3.70
N GLY A 76 11.24 -0.66 4.73
CA GLY A 76 12.67 -1.02 4.68
C GLY A 76 12.99 -2.48 4.30
N SER A 77 12.09 -3.42 4.59
CA SER A 77 12.19 -4.85 4.23
C SER A 77 11.51 -5.20 2.90
N SER A 78 10.93 -4.23 2.20
CA SER A 78 10.19 -4.44 0.96
C SER A 78 11.12 -4.69 -0.24
N SER A 79 10.60 -5.40 -1.24
CA SER A 79 11.33 -5.72 -2.46
C SER A 79 10.49 -5.53 -3.72
N VAL A 80 11.20 -5.27 -4.81
CA VAL A 80 10.67 -5.28 -6.17
C VAL A 80 11.30 -6.44 -6.89
N ASN A 81 10.48 -7.39 -7.31
CA ASN A 81 10.90 -8.56 -8.06
C ASN A 81 10.74 -8.28 -9.56
N GLY A 82 11.63 -8.88 -10.35
CA GLY A 82 11.89 -8.55 -11.75
C GLY A 82 10.69 -8.70 -12.70
N TRP A 83 10.93 -8.41 -13.98
CA TRP A 83 9.91 -8.47 -15.01
C TRP A 83 9.59 -9.92 -15.40
N TYR A 84 8.48 -10.44 -14.88
CA TYR A 84 7.92 -11.72 -15.30
C TYR A 84 7.06 -11.52 -16.54
N THR A 85 7.18 -12.44 -17.50
CA THR A 85 6.33 -12.42 -18.69
C THR A 85 5.13 -13.31 -18.45
N ILE A 86 3.94 -12.73 -18.50
CA ILE A 86 2.67 -13.46 -18.54
C ILE A 86 2.51 -14.02 -19.96
N SER A 87 2.00 -15.24 -20.09
CA SER A 87 1.85 -15.92 -21.39
C SER A 87 0.86 -15.23 -22.32
N GLU A 88 -0.17 -14.61 -21.76
CA GLU A 88 -1.24 -13.94 -22.49
C GLU A 88 -0.79 -12.61 -23.07
N THR A 89 -1.41 -12.24 -24.20
CA THR A 89 -1.31 -10.89 -24.74
C THR A 89 -2.19 -9.94 -23.94
N LYS A 90 -1.92 -8.63 -24.03
CA LYS A 90 -2.75 -7.62 -23.37
C LYS A 90 -4.22 -7.71 -23.79
N GLU A 91 -4.48 -7.96 -25.06
CA GLU A 91 -5.83 -8.07 -25.62
C GLU A 91 -6.57 -9.31 -25.10
N GLN A 92 -5.89 -10.46 -25.00
CA GLN A 92 -6.45 -11.68 -24.42
C GLN A 92 -6.91 -11.44 -22.98
N GLN A 93 -6.06 -10.85 -22.14
CA GLN A 93 -6.39 -10.56 -20.74
C GLN A 93 -7.57 -9.57 -20.64
N GLN A 94 -7.61 -8.54 -21.48
CA GLN A 94 -8.70 -7.55 -21.48
C GLN A 94 -10.04 -8.20 -21.84
N ASN A 95 -10.06 -9.07 -22.86
CA ASN A 95 -11.25 -9.78 -23.28
C ASN A 95 -11.77 -10.72 -22.18
N GLU A 96 -10.88 -11.42 -21.48
CA GLU A 96 -11.27 -12.26 -20.33
C GLU A 96 -11.94 -11.42 -19.23
N LEU A 97 -11.35 -10.27 -18.87
CA LEU A 97 -11.91 -9.38 -17.85
C LEU A 97 -13.29 -8.85 -18.24
N LEU A 98 -13.51 -8.54 -19.52
CA LEU A 98 -14.83 -8.14 -20.03
C LEU A 98 -15.85 -9.28 -19.92
N GLN A 99 -15.48 -10.51 -20.27
CA GLN A 99 -16.38 -11.66 -20.12
C GLN A 99 -16.73 -11.91 -18.65
N ARG A 100 -15.76 -11.77 -17.75
CA ARG A 100 -15.97 -11.92 -16.30
C ARG A 100 -16.87 -10.82 -15.74
N SER A 101 -16.71 -9.57 -16.17
CA SER A 101 -17.58 -8.48 -15.72
C SER A 101 -19.02 -8.66 -16.22
N HIS A 102 -19.21 -9.07 -17.49
CA HIS A 102 -20.52 -9.42 -18.02
C HIS A 102 -21.16 -10.60 -17.27
N PHE A 103 -20.39 -11.61 -16.88
CA PHE A 103 -20.90 -12.70 -16.04
C PHE A 103 -21.36 -12.18 -14.67
N LEU A 104 -20.54 -11.40 -13.97
CA LEU A 104 -20.89 -10.87 -12.64
C LEU A 104 -22.12 -9.96 -12.68
N LEU A 105 -22.27 -9.12 -13.71
CA LEU A 105 -23.42 -8.23 -13.86
C LEU A 105 -24.71 -8.96 -14.26
N ASN A 106 -24.64 -10.19 -14.79
CA ASN A 106 -25.80 -11.01 -15.13
C ASN A 106 -26.18 -12.02 -14.03
N VAL A 107 -25.42 -12.07 -12.92
CA VAL A 107 -25.66 -12.93 -11.75
C VAL A 107 -26.38 -12.17 -10.62
N TYR A 108 -26.45 -10.84 -10.70
CA TYR A 108 -27.27 -9.97 -9.84
C TYR A 108 -28.50 -9.45 -10.59
#